data_AF-A0A2G1MCQ3-F1
#
_entry.id   AF-A0A2G1MCQ3-F1
#
_cell.length_a   1.000
_cell.length_b   1.000
_cell.length_c   1.000
_cell.angle_alpha   90.00
_cell.angle_beta   90.00
_cell.angle_gamma   90.00
#
_symmetry.space_group_name_H-M   'P 1'
#
loop_
_entity.id
_entity.type
_entity.pdbx_description
1 polymer ?
#
loop_
_entity_poly.entity_id
_entity_poly.type
_entity_poly.pdbx_seq_one_letter_code
_entity_poly.pdbx_strand_id
1 'polypeptide(L)'
;MPRTTRILASLGAIAAAATIAQAAGLPLDIQAVNTDALPDIGEEWLTENPYREQGEEVWAKAIEIGASGYNQNCARCHGLGAVSGGLAPDLRFLEAEEYGDEWYMERFRHGFTQNGVTRMPAFGDLLGQKAAWAIRTYLETRPDEDAVSAKSAELKALRDTLAAGGEVDAEAVKAELSGIAEEIETLSGAPVADSIAYRAAAQIDGTPASFNKAAETLTVGLSAAQ
;
A
#
# COMPACT_ATOMS: atom_id res chain seq x y z
N MET A 1 -59.85 -53.02 17.61
CA MET A 1 -60.18 -51.64 17.99
C MET A 1 -58.92 -50.91 18.46
N PRO A 2 -58.80 -49.60 18.22
CA PRO A 2 -57.56 -48.91 17.87
C PRO A 2 -56.99 -48.04 19.01
N ARG A 3 -55.75 -47.56 18.87
CA ARG A 3 -55.44 -46.11 18.93
C ARG A 3 -53.97 -45.79 18.59
N THR A 4 -53.83 -45.03 17.51
CA THR A 4 -52.71 -44.16 17.12
C THR A 4 -52.35 -43.15 18.20
N THR A 5 -51.09 -42.73 18.32
CA THR A 5 -50.71 -41.29 18.32
C THR A 5 -49.24 -41.11 17.92
N ARG A 6 -49.02 -40.23 16.94
CA ARG A 6 -47.72 -39.72 16.47
C ARG A 6 -47.09 -38.82 17.52
N ILE A 7 -45.76 -38.82 17.66
CA ILE A 7 -45.03 -37.64 18.15
C ILE A 7 -43.97 -37.27 17.11
N LEU A 8 -44.21 -36.09 16.52
CA LEU A 8 -43.40 -35.38 15.55
C LEU A 8 -42.26 -34.64 16.25
N ALA A 9 -41.13 -34.56 15.53
CA ALA A 9 -40.29 -33.39 15.33
C ALA A 9 -39.77 -32.62 16.57
N SER A 10 -38.50 -32.85 16.90
CA SER A 10 -37.68 -31.89 17.65
C SER A 10 -36.21 -31.99 17.20
N LEU A 11 -35.94 -31.54 15.97
CA LEU A 11 -34.58 -31.48 15.39
C LEU A 11 -34.37 -30.17 14.57
N GLY A 12 -35.06 -29.09 14.95
CA GLY A 12 -35.10 -27.85 14.16
C GLY A 12 -34.60 -26.58 14.85
N ALA A 13 -34.04 -26.65 16.07
CA ALA A 13 -33.79 -25.44 16.88
C ALA A 13 -32.31 -25.06 17.08
N ILE A 14 -31.34 -25.79 16.49
CA ILE A 14 -29.90 -25.46 16.68
C ILE A 14 -29.30 -24.69 15.48
N ALA A 15 -29.96 -24.67 14.32
CA ALA A 15 -29.41 -24.02 13.12
C ALA A 15 -29.66 -22.50 13.04
N ALA A 16 -30.50 -21.92 13.90
CA ALA A 16 -30.92 -20.51 13.78
C ALA A 16 -30.03 -19.50 14.51
N ALA A 17 -29.07 -19.93 15.33
CA ALA A 17 -28.21 -19.01 16.09
C ALA A 17 -26.94 -18.57 15.33
N ALA A 18 -26.63 -19.20 14.18
CA ALA A 18 -25.39 -18.95 13.45
C ALA A 18 -25.47 -17.83 12.39
N THR A 19 -26.65 -17.26 12.13
CA THR A 19 -26.88 -16.37 10.97
C THR A 19 -26.94 -14.87 11.29
N ILE A 20 -26.86 -14.45 12.55
CA ILE A 20 -27.02 -13.03 12.92
C ILE A 20 -25.66 -12.28 12.94
N ALA A 21 -24.52 -12.98 12.94
CA ALA A 21 -23.20 -12.36 13.08
C ALA A 21 -22.49 -11.98 11.76
N GLN A 22 -23.03 -12.30 10.58
CA GLN A 22 -22.38 -11.97 9.30
C GLN A 22 -22.55 -10.52 8.83
N ALA A 23 -23.30 -9.67 9.54
CA ALA A 23 -23.56 -8.30 9.11
C ALA A 23 -22.47 -7.28 9.48
N ALA A 24 -21.55 -7.61 10.40
CA ALA A 24 -20.56 -6.67 10.92
C ALA A 24 -19.18 -6.73 10.23
N GLY A 25 -18.97 -7.63 9.27
CA GLY A 25 -17.63 -7.98 8.81
C GLY A 25 -16.83 -8.70 9.91
N LEU A 26 -15.80 -9.45 9.52
CA LEU A 26 -14.87 -10.01 10.52
C LEU A 26 -14.15 -8.83 11.20
N PRO A 27 -13.92 -8.85 12.52
CA PRO A 27 -13.14 -7.82 13.18
C PRO A 27 -11.77 -7.71 12.48
N LEU A 28 -11.44 -6.51 12.00
CA LEU A 28 -10.09 -6.20 11.53
C LEU A 28 -9.26 -5.93 12.79
N ASP A 29 -8.38 -6.86 13.13
CA ASP A 29 -7.42 -6.65 14.20
C ASP A 29 -6.38 -5.65 13.70
N ILE A 30 -6.44 -4.42 14.21
CA ILE A 30 -5.59 -3.31 13.75
C ILE A 30 -4.17 -3.52 14.28
N GLN A 31 -3.22 -3.57 13.37
CA GLN A 31 -1.82 -3.82 13.67
C GLN A 31 -1.09 -2.50 13.85
N ALA A 32 -0.41 -2.36 15.00
CA ALA A 32 0.38 -1.19 15.31
C ALA A 32 1.50 -0.98 14.28
N VAL A 33 1.79 0.28 13.97
CA VAL A 33 2.85 0.68 13.05
C VAL A 33 4.00 1.28 13.85
N ASN A 34 5.20 0.71 13.76
CA ASN A 34 6.39 1.32 14.36
C ASN A 34 6.78 2.55 13.54
N THR A 35 6.79 3.72 14.18
CA THR A 35 7.14 5.01 13.56
C THR A 35 8.35 5.68 14.23
N ASP A 36 9.14 4.93 15.01
CA ASP A 36 10.24 5.47 15.82
C ASP A 36 11.35 6.07 14.95
N ALA A 37 11.51 5.56 13.73
CA ALA A 37 12.51 6.05 12.77
C ALA A 37 12.08 7.32 12.01
N LEU A 38 10.84 7.80 12.21
CA LEU A 38 10.35 9.04 11.59
C LEU A 38 10.57 10.23 12.52
N PRO A 39 10.77 11.44 11.99
CA PRO A 39 10.83 12.66 12.79
C PRO A 39 9.57 12.86 13.64
N ASP A 40 9.73 13.56 14.76
CA ASP A 40 8.58 14.02 15.51
C ASP A 40 7.87 15.14 14.73
N ILE A 41 6.55 15.09 14.72
CA ILE A 41 5.67 16.01 14.00
C ILE A 41 4.59 16.60 14.91
N GLY A 42 4.72 16.39 16.22
CA GLY A 42 3.81 16.90 17.23
C GLY A 42 2.52 16.09 17.38
N GLU A 43 1.74 16.45 18.40
CA GLU A 43 0.47 15.80 18.74
C GLU A 43 -0.74 16.42 18.02
N GLU A 44 -0.62 17.68 17.60
CA GLU A 44 -1.67 18.34 16.81
C GLU A 44 -1.71 17.78 15.40
N TRP A 45 -2.92 17.52 14.91
CA TRP A 45 -3.09 17.00 13.56
C TRP A 45 -2.76 18.08 12.53
N LEU A 46 -1.72 17.81 11.73
CA LEU A 46 -1.35 18.58 10.57
C LEU A 46 -2.42 18.47 9.49
N THR A 47 -2.44 19.45 8.59
CA THR A 47 -3.37 19.50 7.45
C THR A 47 -2.75 19.00 6.16
N GLU A 48 -1.42 19.03 6.06
CA GLU A 48 -0.65 18.62 4.89
C GLU A 48 0.39 17.57 5.25
N ASN A 49 0.76 16.73 4.28
CA ASN A 49 1.74 15.67 4.47
C ASN A 49 3.15 16.24 4.77
N PRO A 50 3.68 16.09 6.01
CA PRO A 50 4.95 16.67 6.39
C PRO A 50 6.15 16.01 5.70
N TYR A 51 6.03 14.77 5.24
CA TYR A 51 7.18 14.01 4.73
C TYR A 51 7.55 14.35 3.28
N ARG A 52 6.75 15.18 2.57
CA ARG A 52 7.08 15.67 1.23
C ARG A 52 8.34 16.54 1.21
N GLU A 53 8.57 17.31 2.28
CA GLU A 53 9.61 18.34 2.34
C GLU A 53 10.74 18.05 3.34
N GLN A 54 10.78 16.84 3.93
CA GLN A 54 11.78 16.47 4.95
C GLN A 54 13.05 15.80 4.41
N GLY A 55 13.26 15.88 3.10
CA GLY A 55 14.41 15.30 2.43
C GLY A 55 14.26 13.81 2.10
N GLU A 56 15.10 13.33 1.20
CA GLU A 56 14.99 12.01 0.57
C GLU A 56 15.03 10.86 1.58
N GLU A 57 15.90 10.93 2.59
CA GLU A 57 16.04 9.87 3.60
C GLU A 57 14.76 9.69 4.43
N VAL A 58 14.18 10.79 4.90
CA VAL A 58 12.93 10.76 5.67
C VAL A 58 11.77 10.33 4.79
N TRP A 59 11.70 10.85 3.57
CA TRP A 59 10.67 10.48 2.60
C TRP A 59 10.70 8.98 2.27
N ALA A 60 11.88 8.43 1.97
CA ALA A 60 12.06 7.00 1.73
C ALA A 60 11.70 6.16 2.95
N LYS A 61 12.05 6.61 4.16
CA LYS A 61 11.68 5.93 5.41
C LYS A 61 10.16 5.97 5.65
N ALA A 62 9.50 7.09 5.34
CA ALA A 62 8.05 7.22 5.43
C ALA A 62 7.34 6.27 4.47
N ILE A 63 7.85 6.11 3.23
CA ILE A 63 7.35 5.13 2.27
C ILE A 63 7.50 3.70 2.79
N GLU A 64 8.68 3.34 3.33
CA GLU A 64 8.92 1.99 3.85
C GLU A 64 7.95 1.63 4.98
N ILE A 65 7.81 2.53 5.96
CA ILE A 65 6.89 2.35 7.10
C ILE A 65 5.44 2.38 6.61
N GLY A 66 5.12 3.28 5.70
CA GLY A 66 3.80 3.41 5.08
C GLY A 66 3.38 2.17 4.32
N ALA A 67 4.27 1.57 3.54
CA ALA A 67 4.02 0.33 2.82
C ALA A 67 3.67 -0.81 3.77
N SER A 68 4.42 -0.94 4.87
CA SER A 68 4.15 -1.94 5.92
C SER A 68 2.81 -1.70 6.61
N GLY A 69 2.55 -0.46 7.05
CA GLY A 69 1.29 -0.08 7.70
C GLY A 69 0.07 -0.26 6.79
N TYR A 70 0.20 0.10 5.53
CA TYR A 70 -0.83 -0.08 4.49
C TYR A 70 -1.14 -1.56 4.26
N ASN A 71 -0.12 -2.39 4.09
CA ASN A 71 -0.30 -3.81 3.82
C ASN A 71 -1.00 -4.54 4.97
N GLN A 72 -0.71 -4.14 6.22
CA GLN A 72 -1.31 -4.75 7.40
C GLN A 72 -2.76 -4.29 7.64
N ASN A 73 -3.06 -3.01 7.38
CA ASN A 73 -4.31 -2.40 7.85
C ASN A 73 -5.30 -2.02 6.73
N CYS A 74 -4.84 -1.85 5.48
CA CYS A 74 -5.61 -1.21 4.41
C CYS A 74 -5.80 -2.11 3.18
N ALA A 75 -4.75 -2.87 2.82
CA ALA A 75 -4.69 -3.60 1.56
C ALA A 75 -5.80 -4.65 1.37
N ARG A 76 -6.37 -5.19 2.46
CA ARG A 76 -7.51 -6.11 2.38
C ARG A 76 -8.74 -5.50 1.71
N CYS A 77 -8.93 -4.19 1.83
CA CYS A 77 -10.08 -3.48 1.29
C CYS A 77 -9.73 -2.64 0.05
N HIS A 78 -8.58 -1.96 0.09
CA HIS A 78 -8.12 -1.06 -0.97
C HIS A 78 -7.18 -1.74 -1.98
N GLY A 79 -6.90 -3.02 -1.81
CA GLY A 79 -6.05 -3.83 -2.68
C GLY A 79 -4.56 -3.72 -2.39
N LEU A 80 -3.78 -4.71 -2.83
CA LEU A 80 -2.32 -4.67 -2.71
C LEU A 80 -1.78 -3.51 -3.56
N GLY A 81 -0.76 -2.81 -3.09
CA GLY A 81 -0.22 -1.68 -3.84
C GLY A 81 -1.17 -0.48 -3.99
N ALA A 82 -2.32 -0.48 -3.29
CA ALA A 82 -3.46 0.43 -3.47
C ALA A 82 -4.25 0.26 -4.77
N VAL A 83 -4.04 -0.85 -5.48
CA VAL A 83 -4.76 -1.22 -6.70
C VAL A 83 -6.08 -1.87 -6.31
N SER A 84 -7.18 -1.11 -6.35
CA SER A 84 -8.44 -1.61 -5.83
C SER A 84 -9.06 -2.70 -6.71
N GLY A 85 -9.52 -3.78 -6.06
CA GLY A 85 -10.37 -4.81 -6.68
C GLY A 85 -11.87 -4.47 -6.68
N GLY A 86 -12.25 -3.23 -6.35
CA GLY A 86 -13.64 -2.74 -6.36
C GLY A 86 -14.39 -2.84 -5.02
N LEU A 87 -13.76 -3.35 -3.95
CA LEU A 87 -14.36 -3.40 -2.61
C LEU A 87 -14.39 -2.02 -1.93
N ALA A 88 -13.29 -1.27 -2.04
CA ALA A 88 -13.16 0.10 -1.57
C ALA A 88 -12.52 0.97 -2.67
N PRO A 89 -12.52 2.30 -2.58
CA PRO A 89 -11.91 3.16 -3.60
C PRO A 89 -10.42 2.86 -3.81
N ASP A 90 -9.94 3.05 -5.05
CA ASP A 90 -8.51 3.07 -5.35
C ASP A 90 -7.89 4.37 -4.83
N LEU A 91 -6.97 4.25 -3.89
CA LEU A 91 -6.41 5.40 -3.17
C LEU A 91 -5.32 6.12 -3.96
N ARG A 92 -4.84 5.55 -5.07
CA ARG A 92 -3.79 6.15 -5.89
C ARG A 92 -4.27 7.41 -6.61
N PHE A 93 -5.57 7.52 -6.84
CA PHE A 93 -6.20 8.70 -7.45
C PHE A 93 -6.48 9.85 -6.47
N LEU A 94 -6.15 9.67 -5.18
CA LEU A 94 -6.33 10.75 -4.22
C LEU A 94 -5.16 11.73 -4.33
N GLU A 95 -5.44 12.92 -4.86
CA GLU A 95 -4.47 13.95 -5.23
C GLU A 95 -3.46 14.23 -4.11
N ALA A 96 -2.17 14.33 -4.45
CA ALA A 96 -1.08 14.61 -3.52
C ALA A 96 -0.95 16.11 -3.19
N GLU A 97 -2.04 16.70 -2.71
CA GLU A 97 -2.16 18.10 -2.34
C GLU A 97 -3.01 18.27 -1.06
N GLU A 98 -3.11 19.50 -0.56
CA GLU A 98 -3.83 19.84 0.68
C GLU A 98 -5.26 19.27 0.71
N TYR A 99 -6.02 19.42 -0.38
CA TYR A 99 -7.40 18.91 -0.42
C TYR A 99 -7.47 17.37 -0.33
N GLY A 100 -6.56 16.67 -1.00
CA GLY A 100 -6.46 15.22 -0.89
C GLY A 100 -6.00 14.77 0.50
N ASP A 101 -5.14 15.56 1.15
CA ASP A 101 -4.65 15.31 2.51
C ASP A 101 -5.75 15.47 3.56
N GLU A 102 -6.56 16.53 3.47
CA GLU A 102 -7.73 16.72 4.32
C GLU A 102 -8.69 15.54 4.19
N TRP A 103 -8.99 15.12 2.95
CA TRP A 103 -9.89 14.00 2.71
C TRP A 103 -9.33 12.69 3.27
N TYR A 104 -8.04 12.42 3.07
CA TYR A 104 -7.36 11.25 3.62
C TYR A 104 -7.38 11.27 5.15
N MET A 105 -6.99 12.38 5.78
CA MET A 105 -6.94 12.53 7.23
C MET A 105 -8.31 12.35 7.89
N GLU A 106 -9.36 12.94 7.31
CA GLU A 106 -10.72 12.79 7.82
C GLU A 106 -11.15 11.31 7.84
N ARG A 107 -10.92 10.59 6.73
CA ARG A 107 -11.26 9.17 6.62
C ARG A 107 -10.37 8.30 7.50
N PHE A 108 -9.09 8.59 7.60
CA PHE A 108 -8.17 7.85 8.46
C PHE A 108 -8.57 7.98 9.93
N ARG A 109 -8.84 9.21 10.39
CA ARG A 109 -9.13 9.51 11.79
C ARG A 109 -10.49 8.97 12.21
N HIS A 110 -11.51 9.18 11.40
CA HIS A 110 -12.90 8.96 11.79
C HIS A 110 -13.56 7.75 11.10
N GLY A 111 -12.86 7.13 10.16
CA GLY A 111 -13.38 5.99 9.40
C GLY A 111 -14.51 6.38 8.46
N PHE A 112 -15.35 5.39 8.13
CA PHE A 112 -16.54 5.61 7.31
C PHE A 112 -17.65 4.64 7.73
N THR A 113 -18.78 5.20 8.13
CA THR A 113 -20.00 4.44 8.46
C THR A 113 -21.12 4.85 7.51
N GLN A 114 -21.80 3.86 6.95
CA GLN A 114 -22.95 4.08 6.08
C GLN A 114 -24.11 3.18 6.51
N ASN A 115 -25.29 3.76 6.71
CA ASN A 115 -26.48 3.04 7.15
C ASN A 115 -26.27 2.22 8.43
N GLY A 116 -25.48 2.76 9.38
CA GLY A 116 -25.15 2.10 10.64
C GLY A 116 -24.13 0.97 10.54
N VAL A 117 -23.56 0.72 9.35
CA VAL A 117 -22.52 -0.29 9.13
C VAL A 117 -21.18 0.41 8.92
N THR A 118 -20.20 0.10 9.77
CA THR A 118 -18.81 0.54 9.60
C THR A 118 -18.22 -0.11 8.36
N ARG A 119 -17.87 0.71 7.37
CA ARG A 119 -17.21 0.28 6.13
C ARG A 119 -15.70 0.51 6.16
N MET A 120 -15.25 1.50 6.92
CA MET A 120 -13.83 1.76 7.17
C MET A 120 -13.67 2.04 8.67
N PRO A 121 -12.76 1.34 9.38
CA PRO A 121 -12.46 1.62 10.78
C PRO A 121 -11.91 3.04 10.98
N ALA A 122 -12.09 3.57 12.18
CA ALA A 122 -11.41 4.79 12.63
C ALA A 122 -10.02 4.41 13.17
N PHE A 123 -8.96 4.93 12.58
CA PHE A 123 -7.57 4.57 12.92
C PHE A 123 -6.86 5.63 13.76
N GLY A 124 -7.43 6.83 13.91
CA GLY A 124 -6.78 7.99 14.54
C GLY A 124 -6.13 7.68 15.88
N ASP A 125 -6.92 7.24 16.86
CA ASP A 125 -6.45 6.94 18.21
C ASP A 125 -5.64 5.62 18.29
N LEU A 126 -5.73 4.78 17.26
CA LEU A 126 -5.14 3.43 17.26
C LEU A 126 -3.73 3.41 16.68
N LEU A 127 -3.50 4.19 15.62
CA LEU A 127 -2.23 4.23 14.89
C LEU A 127 -1.49 5.55 15.05
N GLY A 128 -2.21 6.64 15.30
CA GLY A 128 -1.64 7.98 15.44
C GLY A 128 -1.20 8.62 14.12
N GLN A 129 -0.86 9.90 14.21
CA GLN A 129 -0.59 10.75 13.05
C GLN A 129 0.66 10.35 12.25
N LYS A 130 1.75 9.94 12.93
CA LYS A 130 2.98 9.53 12.23
C LYS A 130 2.74 8.37 11.27
N ALA A 131 1.93 7.40 11.69
CA ALA A 131 1.56 6.26 10.86
C ALA A 131 0.64 6.69 9.72
N ALA A 132 -0.31 7.58 9.99
CA ALA A 132 -1.21 8.13 9.00
C ALA A 132 -0.44 8.80 7.84
N TRP A 133 0.49 9.71 8.16
CA TRP A 133 1.28 10.39 7.13
C TRP A 133 2.29 9.47 6.42
N ALA A 134 2.83 8.46 7.10
CA ALA A 134 3.69 7.47 6.45
C ALA A 134 2.90 6.68 5.40
N ILE A 135 1.71 6.18 5.77
CA ILE A 135 0.81 5.50 4.83
C ILE A 135 0.39 6.43 3.70
N ARG A 136 0.06 7.68 4.00
CA ARG A 136 -0.27 8.70 2.99
C ARG A 136 0.85 8.92 1.99
N THR A 137 2.08 9.08 2.47
CA THR A 137 3.28 9.22 1.61
C THR A 137 3.44 8.00 0.71
N TYR A 138 3.27 6.79 1.24
CA TYR A 138 3.28 5.58 0.42
C TYR A 138 2.17 5.56 -0.66
N LEU A 139 0.98 6.08 -0.35
CA LEU A 139 -0.15 6.12 -1.29
C LEU A 139 0.05 7.15 -2.40
N GLU A 140 0.59 8.32 -2.06
CA GLU A 140 0.91 9.37 -3.03
C GLU A 140 1.91 8.90 -4.07
N THR A 141 2.89 8.10 -3.67
CA THR A 141 4.01 7.71 -4.55
C THR A 141 3.73 6.47 -5.38
N ARG A 142 2.50 5.94 -5.35
CA ARG A 142 2.17 4.73 -6.11
C ARG A 142 2.27 5.02 -7.61
N PRO A 143 3.04 4.21 -8.35
CA PRO A 143 3.19 4.39 -9.78
C PRO A 143 1.89 4.08 -10.51
N ASP A 144 1.69 4.74 -11.65
CA ASP A 144 0.75 4.30 -12.67
C ASP A 144 1.22 2.94 -13.24
N GLU A 145 0.35 1.94 -13.14
CA GLU A 145 0.65 0.59 -13.61
C GLU A 145 0.74 0.50 -15.13
N ASP A 146 0.01 1.35 -15.85
CA ASP A 146 0.09 1.40 -17.31
C ASP A 146 1.44 1.95 -17.76
N ALA A 147 1.94 3.01 -17.09
CA ALA A 147 3.28 3.55 -17.32
C ALA A 147 4.38 2.51 -17.00
N VAL A 148 4.26 1.78 -15.89
CA VAL A 148 5.20 0.68 -15.56
C VAL A 148 5.14 -0.45 -16.60
N SER A 149 3.94 -0.83 -17.03
CA SER A 149 3.72 -1.87 -18.03
C SER A 149 4.39 -1.50 -19.36
N ALA A 150 4.24 -0.25 -19.80
CA ALA A 150 4.90 0.27 -21.01
C ALA A 150 6.43 0.14 -20.97
N LYS A 151 7.04 0.25 -19.79
CA LYS A 151 8.50 0.14 -19.57
C LYS A 151 8.99 -1.28 -19.26
N SER A 152 8.10 -2.27 -19.24
CA SER A 152 8.43 -3.62 -18.78
C SER A 152 9.49 -4.33 -19.60
N ALA A 153 9.60 -4.06 -20.91
CA ALA A 153 10.63 -4.68 -21.75
C ALA A 153 12.03 -4.15 -21.42
N GLU A 154 12.17 -2.83 -21.25
CA GLU A 154 13.41 -2.16 -20.88
C GLU A 154 13.87 -2.60 -19.49
N LEU A 155 12.95 -2.62 -18.52
CA LEU A 155 13.22 -3.06 -17.15
C LEU A 155 13.64 -4.54 -17.06
N LYS A 156 13.09 -5.41 -17.92
CA LYS A 156 13.52 -6.82 -18.02
C LYS A 156 14.94 -6.93 -18.58
N ALA A 157 15.29 -6.13 -19.58
CA ALA A 157 16.64 -6.13 -20.14
C ALA A 157 17.68 -5.67 -19.10
N LEU A 158 17.38 -4.61 -18.34
CA LEU A 158 18.24 -4.12 -17.25
C LEU A 158 18.40 -5.15 -16.13
N ARG A 159 17.31 -5.80 -15.72
CA ARG A 159 17.35 -6.93 -14.77
C ARG A 159 18.28 -8.03 -15.27
N ASP A 160 18.16 -8.43 -16.53
CA ASP A 160 18.96 -9.51 -17.11
C ASP A 160 20.45 -9.15 -17.17
N THR A 161 20.78 -7.90 -17.49
CA THR A 161 22.15 -7.36 -17.41
C THR A 161 22.70 -7.45 -15.98
N LEU A 162 21.93 -6.99 -14.98
CA LEU A 162 22.33 -7.00 -13.57
C LEU A 162 22.52 -8.44 -13.05
N ALA A 163 21.68 -9.38 -13.49
CA ALA A 163 21.70 -10.78 -13.07
C ALA A 163 22.78 -11.63 -13.77
N ALA A 164 23.38 -11.14 -14.86
CA ALA A 164 24.34 -11.91 -15.67
C ALA A 164 25.67 -12.20 -14.96
N GLY A 165 25.98 -11.49 -13.86
CA GLY A 165 27.20 -11.70 -13.06
C GLY A 165 28.51 -11.31 -13.77
N GLY A 166 28.41 -10.57 -14.87
CA GLY A 166 29.53 -10.02 -15.62
C GLY A 166 29.97 -8.64 -15.14
N GLU A 167 30.83 -7.99 -15.91
CA GLU A 167 31.17 -6.58 -15.70
C GLU A 167 29.95 -5.71 -16.04
N VAL A 168 29.50 -4.94 -15.06
CA VAL A 168 28.35 -4.03 -15.18
C VAL A 168 28.85 -2.60 -15.04
N ASP A 169 28.51 -1.75 -16.01
CA ASP A 169 28.69 -0.31 -15.88
C ASP A 169 27.60 0.22 -14.94
N ALA A 170 27.95 0.35 -13.65
CA ALA A 170 27.03 0.76 -12.61
C ALA A 170 26.40 2.14 -12.87
N GLU A 171 27.20 3.08 -13.39
CA GLU A 171 26.75 4.44 -13.65
C GLU A 171 25.79 4.47 -14.85
N ALA A 172 26.10 3.73 -15.92
CA ALA A 172 25.21 3.63 -17.07
C ALA A 172 23.86 2.98 -16.71
N VAL A 173 23.87 1.86 -15.98
CA VAL A 173 22.64 1.17 -15.57
C VAL A 173 21.82 2.03 -14.62
N LYS A 174 22.47 2.72 -13.67
CA LYS A 174 21.79 3.63 -12.75
C LYS A 174 21.14 4.80 -13.50
N ALA A 175 21.85 5.41 -14.44
CA ALA A 175 21.32 6.49 -15.26
C ALA A 175 20.11 6.04 -16.09
N GLU A 176 20.14 4.84 -16.67
CA GLU A 176 19.03 4.28 -17.44
C GLU A 176 17.81 3.99 -16.55
N LEU A 177 18.01 3.36 -15.39
CA LEU A 177 16.92 3.12 -14.43
C LEU A 177 16.32 4.42 -13.90
N SER A 178 17.13 5.44 -13.62
CA SER A 178 16.67 6.76 -13.22
C SER A 178 15.85 7.43 -14.32
N GLY A 179 16.30 7.37 -15.58
CA GLY A 179 15.54 7.90 -16.72
C GLY A 179 14.19 7.21 -16.90
N ILE A 180 14.14 5.88 -16.76
CA ILE A 180 12.86 5.14 -16.79
C ILE A 180 11.96 5.55 -15.61
N ALA A 181 12.55 5.75 -14.42
CA ALA A 181 11.79 6.15 -13.23
C ALA A 181 11.13 7.52 -13.39
N GLU A 182 11.79 8.48 -14.06
CA GLU A 182 11.25 9.81 -14.36
C GLU A 182 10.05 9.78 -15.32
N GLU A 183 9.97 8.77 -16.19
CA GLU A 183 8.85 8.57 -17.12
C GLU A 183 7.65 7.84 -16.48
N ILE A 184 7.80 7.32 -15.27
CA ILE A 184 6.72 6.63 -14.55
C ILE A 184 6.04 7.64 -13.62
N GLU A 185 4.87 8.09 -14.03
CA GLU A 185 4.06 9.04 -13.27
C GLU A 185 3.35 8.38 -12.08
N THR A 186 2.90 9.20 -11.13
CA THR A 186 1.96 8.78 -10.08
C THR A 186 0.54 9.14 -10.49
N LEU A 187 -0.43 8.32 -10.10
CA LEU A 187 -1.85 8.63 -10.32
C LEU A 187 -2.37 9.76 -9.40
N SER A 188 -1.60 10.09 -8.36
CA SER A 188 -1.94 11.12 -7.37
C SER A 188 -1.46 12.52 -7.79
N GLY A 189 -0.63 12.62 -8.84
CA GLY A 189 0.05 13.86 -9.21
C GLY A 189 1.27 14.20 -8.34
N ALA A 190 1.68 13.32 -7.42
CA ALA A 190 2.95 13.45 -6.72
C ALA A 190 4.13 13.42 -7.72
N PRO A 191 5.19 14.23 -7.49
CA PRO A 191 6.26 14.44 -8.46
C PRO A 191 7.19 13.23 -8.65
N VAL A 192 7.19 12.28 -7.71
CA VAL A 192 8.06 11.12 -7.73
C VAL A 192 7.24 9.86 -7.47
N ALA A 193 7.30 8.91 -8.41
CA ALA A 193 6.78 7.58 -8.20
C ALA A 193 7.83 6.69 -7.52
N ASP A 194 7.41 5.99 -6.47
CA ASP A 194 8.17 4.89 -5.86
C ASP A 194 8.05 3.63 -6.73
N SER A 195 8.60 3.74 -7.94
CA SER A 195 8.58 2.74 -8.98
C SER A 195 9.68 1.69 -8.75
N ILE A 196 9.54 0.55 -9.42
CA ILE A 196 10.55 -0.52 -9.35
C ILE A 196 11.89 -0.08 -9.97
N ALA A 197 11.85 0.84 -10.93
CA ALA A 197 13.01 1.48 -11.54
C ALA A 197 13.72 2.39 -10.53
N TYR A 198 12.96 3.26 -9.85
CA TYR A 198 13.47 4.15 -8.80
C TYR A 198 14.19 3.36 -7.70
N ARG A 199 13.51 2.34 -7.16
CA ARG A 199 14.06 1.48 -6.10
C ARG A 199 15.31 0.73 -6.53
N ALA A 200 15.36 0.22 -7.76
CA ALA A 200 16.51 -0.49 -8.28
C ALA A 200 17.71 0.46 -8.47
N ALA A 201 17.49 1.66 -9.02
CA ALA A 201 18.53 2.68 -9.17
C ALA A 201 19.17 3.08 -7.83
N ALA A 202 18.34 3.27 -6.81
CA ALA A 202 18.77 3.64 -5.46
C ALA A 202 19.61 2.55 -4.76
N GLN A 203 19.49 1.30 -5.19
CA GLN A 203 20.22 0.18 -4.59
C GLN A 203 21.63 0.01 -5.15
N ILE A 204 21.92 0.51 -6.36
CA ILE A 204 23.19 0.30 -7.05
C ILE A 204 24.30 1.16 -6.44
N ASP A 205 25.34 0.49 -5.93
CA ASP A 205 26.55 1.10 -5.35
C ASP A 205 27.85 0.67 -6.05
N GLY A 206 27.73 -0.08 -7.16
CA GLY A 206 28.85 -0.60 -7.93
C GLY A 206 29.37 -1.97 -7.47
N THR A 207 28.82 -2.53 -6.38
CA THR A 207 29.19 -3.87 -5.90
C THR A 207 28.31 -4.96 -6.54
N PRO A 208 28.83 -6.20 -6.73
CA PRO A 208 28.02 -7.33 -7.18
C PRO A 208 26.79 -7.61 -6.31
N ALA A 209 26.89 -7.35 -5.00
CA ALA A 209 25.77 -7.51 -4.08
C ALA A 209 24.63 -6.52 -4.38
N SER A 210 24.97 -5.27 -4.71
CA SER A 210 23.98 -4.26 -5.10
C SER A 210 23.26 -4.61 -6.40
N PHE A 211 23.98 -5.16 -7.38
CA PHE A 211 23.39 -5.57 -8.66
C PHE A 211 22.41 -6.72 -8.49
N ASN A 212 22.74 -7.73 -7.67
CA ASN A 212 21.82 -8.82 -7.35
C ASN A 212 20.56 -8.30 -6.67
N LYS A 213 20.70 -7.38 -5.71
CA LYS A 213 19.56 -6.77 -5.00
C LYS A 213 18.67 -5.95 -5.95
N ALA A 214 19.26 -5.18 -6.85
CA ALA A 214 18.53 -4.42 -7.87
C ALA A 214 17.81 -5.35 -8.85
N ALA A 215 18.47 -6.43 -9.31
CA ALA A 215 17.86 -7.46 -10.15
C ALA A 215 16.69 -8.16 -9.45
N GLU A 216 16.81 -8.49 -8.16
CA GLU A 216 15.72 -9.05 -7.35
C GLU A 216 14.54 -8.08 -7.24
N THR A 217 14.81 -6.80 -6.98
CA THR A 217 13.78 -5.74 -6.92
C THR A 217 13.00 -5.67 -8.24
N LEU A 218 13.71 -5.64 -9.37
CA LEU A 218 13.08 -5.66 -10.69
C LEU A 218 12.30 -6.97 -10.93
N THR A 219 12.83 -8.11 -10.50
CA THR A 219 12.18 -9.42 -10.65
C THR A 219 10.85 -9.48 -9.91
N VAL A 220 10.83 -9.13 -8.63
CA VAL A 220 9.62 -9.13 -7.80
C VAL A 220 8.63 -8.11 -8.33
N GLY A 221 9.10 -6.90 -8.63
CA GLY A 221 8.29 -5.81 -9.17
C GLY A 221 7.58 -6.15 -10.47
N LEU A 222 8.30 -6.68 -11.46
CA LEU A 222 7.75 -7.05 -12.77
C LEU A 222 6.82 -8.27 -12.72
N SER A 223 6.93 -9.11 -11.68
CA SER A 223 6.03 -10.25 -11.47
C SER A 223 4.67 -9.85 -10.90
N ALA A 224 4.62 -8.74 -10.16
CA ALA A 224 3.39 -8.20 -9.58
C ALA A 224 2.55 -7.40 -10.59
N ALA A 225 3.14 -7.00 -11.72
CA ALA A 225 2.50 -6.21 -12.78
C ALA A 225 1.93 -7.06 -13.94
N GLN A 226 1.90 -8.40 -13.82
CA GLN A 226 1.44 -9.34 -14.86
C GLN A 226 0.10 -9.99 -14.51
#